data_AF-A0A6J4MRX7-F1
#
_entry.id   AF-A0A6J4MRX7-F1
#
_cell.length_a   1.000
_cell.length_b   1.000
_cell.length_c   1.000
_cell.angle_alpha   90.00
_cell.angle_beta   90.00
_cell.angle_gamma   90.00
#
_symmetry.space_group_name_H-M   'P 1'
#
loop_
_entity.id
_entity.type
_entity.pdbx_description
1 polymer ?
#
loop_
_entity_poly.entity_id
_entity_poly.type
_entity_poly.pdbx_seq_one_letter_code
_entity_poly.pdbx_strand_id
1 'polypeptide(L)' 'MAEDPSYETARDELVEVVRRLEAGGTSLEESLALWERGEHLAKVCQRWLEGAKQRLEAAMAGDQDSGQPGGDGGQRSNRT' A
#
# COMPACT_ATOMS: atom_id res chain seq x y z
N MET A 1 16.64 -11.61 11.13
CA MET A 1 15.25 -11.30 10.72
C MET A 1 15.29 -11.26 9.22
N ALA A 2 14.59 -12.15 8.52
CA ALA A 2 14.55 -12.08 7.06
C ALA A 2 13.85 -10.77 6.69
N GLU A 3 14.57 -9.88 6.03
CA GLU A 3 14.00 -8.65 5.49
C GLU A 3 12.94 -9.05 4.45
N ASP A 4 11.69 -8.57 4.61
CA ASP A 4 10.65 -8.77 3.61
C ASP A 4 11.18 -8.25 2.25
N PRO A 5 11.01 -8.99 1.14
CA PRO A 5 11.45 -8.52 -0.17
C PRO A 5 10.78 -7.18 -0.51
N SER A 6 11.46 -6.36 -1.33
CA SER A 6 10.86 -5.13 -1.85
C SER A 6 9.59 -5.45 -2.62
N TYR A 7 8.69 -4.47 -2.73
CA TYR A 7 7.44 -4.62 -3.49
C TYR A 7 7.69 -5.13 -4.92
N GLU A 8 8.68 -4.58 -5.61
CA GLU A 8 9.00 -4.95 -7.00
C GLU A 8 9.49 -6.39 -7.08
N THR A 9 10.39 -6.81 -6.19
CA THR A 9 10.86 -8.20 -6.12
C THR A 9 9.71 -9.15 -5.81
N ALA A 10 8.88 -8.83 -4.82
CA ALA A 10 7.74 -9.66 -4.44
C ALA A 10 6.71 -9.79 -5.58
N ARG A 11 6.45 -8.69 -6.30
CA ARG A 11 5.57 -8.66 -7.47
C ARG A 11 6.13 -9.51 -8.60
N ASP A 12 7.41 -9.35 -8.93
CA ASP A 12 8.03 -10.06 -10.04
C ASP A 12 8.07 -11.58 -9.76
N GLU A 13 8.37 -11.96 -8.52
CA GLU A 13 8.29 -13.36 -8.08
C GLU A 13 6.86 -13.91 -8.16
N LEU A 14 5.86 -13.12 -7.77
CA LEU A 14 4.45 -13.52 -7.86
C LEU A 14 4.04 -13.75 -9.33
N VAL A 15 4.49 -12.89 -10.25
CA VAL A 15 4.25 -13.04 -11.69
C VAL A 15 4.84 -14.36 -12.19
N GLU A 16 6.05 -14.71 -11.77
CA GLU A 16 6.68 -15.99 -12.16
C GLU A 16 5.95 -17.20 -11.57
N VAL A 17 5.46 -17.12 -10.33
CA VAL A 17 4.62 -18.16 -9.73
C VAL A 17 3.33 -18.37 -10.52
N VAL A 18 2.63 -17.29 -10.86
CA VAL A 18 1.39 -17.35 -11.66
C VAL A 18 1.68 -17.95 -13.04
N ARG A 19 2.73 -17.50 -13.72
CA ARG A 19 3.14 -18.05 -15.02
C ARG A 19 3.38 -19.55 -14.97
N ARG A 20 4.02 -20.06 -13.92
CA ARG A 20 4.26 -21.50 -13.75
C ARG A 20 2.97 -22.27 -13.49
N LEU A 21 2.04 -21.72 -12.72
CA LEU A 21 0.72 -22.30 -12.50
C LEU A 21 -0.10 -22.35 -13.79
N GLU A 22 -0.07 -21.27 -14.59
CA GLU A 22 -0.79 -21.16 -15.87
C GLU A 22 -0.21 -22.06 -16.96
N ALA A 23 1.12 -22.25 -16.99
CA ALA A 23 1.78 -23.16 -17.91
C ALA A 23 1.36 -24.62 -17.69
N GLY A 24 0.95 -24.97 -16.46
CA GLY A 24 0.61 -26.34 -16.08
C GLY A 24 1.80 -27.28 -16.17
N GLY A 25 1.53 -28.59 -16.25
CA GLY A 25 2.57 -29.63 -16.34
C GLY A 25 3.30 -29.91 -15.03
N THR A 26 2.90 -29.29 -13.93
CA THR A 26 3.37 -29.56 -12.56
C THR A 26 2.50 -30.62 -11.89
N SER A 27 3.08 -31.38 -10.96
CA SER A 27 2.30 -32.28 -10.11
C SER A 27 1.35 -31.49 -9.19
N LEU A 28 0.40 -32.18 -8.56
CA LEU A 28 -0.53 -31.56 -7.61
C LEU A 28 0.22 -30.93 -6.44
N GLU A 29 1.21 -31.63 -5.87
CA GLU A 29 2.01 -31.13 -4.75
C GLU A 29 2.81 -29.88 -5.13
N GLU A 30 3.40 -29.86 -6.32
CA GLU A 30 4.10 -28.67 -6.83
C GLU A 30 3.14 -27.50 -7.09
N SER A 31 1.95 -27.78 -7.60
CA SER A 31 0.91 -26.78 -7.85
C SER A 31 0.43 -26.15 -6.53
N LEU A 32 0.28 -26.96 -5.48
CA LEU A 32 -0.06 -26.47 -4.13
C LEU A 32 1.07 -25.63 -3.54
N ALA A 33 2.32 -26.07 -3.65
CA ALA A 33 3.47 -25.32 -3.15
C ALA A 33 3.63 -23.95 -3.87
N LEU A 34 3.40 -23.92 -5.19
CA LEU A 34 3.38 -22.68 -5.97
C LEU A 34 2.23 -21.76 -5.50
N TRP A 35 1.03 -22.31 -5.29
CA TRP A 35 -0.10 -21.53 -4.80
C TRP A 35 0.18 -20.91 -3.41
N GLU A 36 0.68 -21.69 -2.45
CA GLU A 36 1.02 -21.20 -1.10
C GLU A 36 2.07 -20.08 -1.15
N ARG A 37 3.07 -20.22 -2.03
CA ARG A 37 4.07 -19.18 -2.25
C ARG A 37 3.46 -17.93 -2.86
N GLY A 38 2.57 -18.09 -3.85
CA GLY A 38 1.82 -16.98 -4.45
C GLY A 38 0.98 -16.22 -3.41
N GLU A 39 0.26 -16.94 -2.54
CA GLU A 39 -0.51 -16.35 -1.44
C GLU A 39 0.36 -15.56 -0.47
N HIS A 40 1.54 -16.07 -0.15
CA HIS A 40 2.48 -15.35 0.70
C HIS A 40 2.96 -14.05 0.01
N LEU A 41 3.39 -14.12 -1.24
CA LEU A 41 3.85 -12.96 -2.00
C LEU A 41 2.74 -11.90 -2.16
N ALA A 42 1.50 -12.33 -2.42
CA ALA A 42 0.35 -11.44 -2.47
C ALA A 42 0.16 -10.70 -1.14
N LYS A 43 0.27 -11.39 0.00
CA LYS A 43 0.21 -10.74 1.32
C LYS A 43 1.33 -9.73 1.54
N VAL A 44 2.56 -10.04 1.10
CA VAL A 44 3.70 -9.10 1.17
C VAL A 44 3.39 -7.83 0.36
N CYS A 45 2.95 -7.99 -0.89
CA CYS A 45 2.56 -6.87 -1.76
C CYS A 45 1.45 -6.01 -1.13
N GLN A 46 0.43 -6.65 -0.55
CA GLN A 46 -0.66 -5.93 0.12
C GLN A 46 -0.16 -5.11 1.33
N ARG A 47 0.75 -5.67 2.15
CA ARG A 47 1.35 -4.93 3.28
C ARG A 47 2.09 -3.68 2.81
N TRP A 48 2.86 -3.79 1.72
CA TRP A 48 3.57 -2.64 1.14
C TRP A 48 2.62 -1.55 0.65
N LEU A 49 1.57 -1.93 -0.08
CA LEU A 49 0.59 -0.99 -0.61
C LEU A 49 -0.21 -0.29 0.50
N GLU A 50 -0.61 -1.04 1.51
CA GLU A 50 -1.34 -0.51 2.66
C GLU A 50 -0.46 0.48 3.46
N GLY A 51 0.81 0.15 3.69
CA GLY A 51 1.76 1.07 4.31
C GLY A 51 1.97 2.35 3.50
N ALA A 52 2.05 2.25 2.17
CA ALA A 52 2.14 3.41 1.29
C ALA A 52 0.89 4.29 1.37
N LYS A 53 -0.31 3.68 1.39
CA LYS A 53 -1.58 4.38 1.53
C LYS A 53 -1.66 5.14 2.86
N GLN A 54 -1.32 4.51 3.98
CA GLN A 54 -1.34 5.17 5.29
C GLN A 54 -0.41 6.38 5.35
N ARG A 55 0.77 6.30 4.72
CA ARG A 55 1.70 7.44 4.62
C ARG A 55 1.12 8.59 3.81
N LEU A 56 0.40 8.29 2.73
CA LEU A 56 -0.27 9.29 1.91
C LEU A 56 -1.39 9.98 2.69
N GLU A 57 -2.25 9.21 3.37
CA GLU A 57 -3.34 9.75 4.19
C GLU A 57 -2.80 10.64 5.32
N ALA A 58 -1.71 10.24 5.98
CA ALA A 58 -1.06 11.04 7.02
C ALA A 58 -0.48 12.35 6.48
N ALA A 59 0.13 12.33 5.28
CA ALA A 59 0.64 13.53 4.63
C ALA A 59 -0.50 14.49 4.24
N MET A 60 -1.61 13.96 3.73
CA MET A 60 -2.80 14.75 3.38
C MET A 60 -3.46 15.37 4.61
N ALA A 61 -3.55 14.65 5.74
CA ALA A 61 -4.13 15.16 6.97
C ALA A 61 -3.30 16.29 7.60
N GLY A 62 -1.97 16.22 7.53
CA GLY A 62 -1.08 17.28 8.03
C GLY A 62 -1.14 18.60 7.23
N ASP A 63 -1.50 18.52 5.95
CA ASP A 63 -1.69 19.69 5.08
C ASP A 63 -2.99 20.45 5.43
N GLN A 64 -4.02 19.75 5.91
CA GLN A 64 -5.29 20.36 6.31
C GLN A 64 -5.24 21.06 7.68
N ASP A 65 -4.33 20.64 8.58
CA ASP A 65 -4.12 21.27 9.90
C ASP A 65 -3.28 22.56 9.80
N SER A 66 -2.49 22.70 8.73
CA SER A 66 -1.66 23.90 8.48
C SER A 66 -2.40 25.00 7.69
N GLY A 67 -3.68 24.79 7.36
CA GLY A 67 -4.60 25.79 6.82
C GLY A 67 -5.04 26.83 7.86
N GLN A 68 -4.17 27.81 8.15
CA GLN A 68 -4.46 29.18 8.60
C GLN A 68 -5.71 29.42 9.50
N PRO A 69 -5.54 29.77 10.80
CA PRO A 69 -6.56 30.52 11.52
C PRO A 69 -6.57 31.96 11.00
N GLY A 70 -7.27 32.22 9.89
CA GLY A 70 -7.61 33.57 9.45
C GLY A 70 -9.00 33.94 9.94
N GLY A 71 -9.26 34.98 10.71
CA GLY A 71 -8.39 35.98 11.32
C GLY A 71 -9.29 36.83 12.22
N ASP A 72 -8.80 37.10 13.42
CA ASP A 72 -9.29 38.16 14.30
C ASP A 72 -9.21 39.52 13.58
N GLY A 73 -10.24 40.36 13.70
CA GLY A 73 -10.14 41.79 13.36
C GLY A 73 -11.38 42.40 12.71
N GLY A 74 -12.28 42.98 13.52
CA GLY A 74 -13.40 43.76 12.98
C GLY A 74 -14.34 44.47 13.96
N GLN A 75 -13.92 44.84 15.17
CA GLN A 75 -14.64 45.89 15.91
C GLN A 75 -14.45 47.22 15.16
N ARG A 76 -15.55 47.87 14.72
CA ARG A 76 -15.74 49.34 14.76
C ARG A 76 -17.10 49.79 14.20
N SER A 77 -17.94 50.26 15.12
CA SER A 77 -18.82 51.44 15.07
C SER A 77 -19.28 52.05 13.74
N ASN A 78 -20.58 51.94 13.43
CA ASN A 78 -21.39 53.00 12.77
C ASN A 78 -22.89 52.68 13.03
N ARG A 79 -23.59 53.31 13.97
CA ARG A 79 -24.42 54.52 13.77
C ARG A 79 -25.26 54.49 12.49
N THR A 80 -26.52 54.09 12.62
CA THR A 80 -27.73 54.87 12.21
C THR A 80 -28.91 54.32 13.01
#